data_AF-A0A9D8ISH9-F1
#
_entry.id   AF-A0A9D8ISH9-F1
#
_cell.length_a   1.000
_cell.length_b   1.000
_cell.length_c   1.000
_cell.angle_alpha   90.00
_cell.angle_beta   90.00
_cell.angle_gamma   90.00
#
_symmetry.space_group_name_H-M   'P 1'
#
loop_
_entity.id
_entity.type
_entity.pdbx_description
1 polymer ?
#
loop_
_entity_poly.entity_id
_entity_poly.type
_entity_poly.pdbx_seq_one_letter_code
_entity_poly.pdbx_strand_id
1 'polypeptide(L)'
;MTEPIESPIAQRVELLGIARDGDTLVAALYDPADDRVHLVRDGESIAGVDVKKVEANRVLLAKGDRVRTLSLNAPRPPIANSRSADKPAGSDGAASKASEPNSGGGEG
;
A
#
# COMPACT_ATOMS: atom_id res chain seq x y z
N MET A 1 -35.35 -28.10 -23.33
CA MET A 1 -34.28 -28.18 -22.31
C MET A 1 -33.56 -26.85 -22.38
N THR A 2 -33.83 -25.95 -21.45
CA THR A 2 -33.18 -24.63 -21.38
C THR A 2 -31.82 -24.84 -20.73
N GLU A 3 -30.75 -24.69 -21.50
CA GLU A 3 -29.41 -24.65 -20.93
C GLU A 3 -29.33 -23.47 -19.95
N PRO A 4 -28.74 -23.64 -18.76
CA PRO A 4 -28.52 -22.54 -17.85
C PRO A 4 -27.64 -21.51 -18.57
N ILE A 5 -28.12 -20.28 -18.68
CA ILE A 5 -27.38 -19.16 -19.24
C ILE A 5 -26.28 -18.86 -18.23
N GLU A 6 -25.12 -19.50 -18.33
CA GLU A 6 -23.91 -19.06 -17.65
C GLU A 6 -23.67 -17.61 -18.07
N SER A 7 -23.95 -16.70 -17.14
CA SER A 7 -23.86 -15.28 -17.44
C SER A 7 -22.41 -14.95 -17.82
N PRO A 8 -22.15 -14.32 -18.98
CA PRO A 8 -20.80 -13.99 -19.45
C PRO A 8 -20.13 -12.88 -18.64
N ILE A 9 -20.75 -12.46 -17.51
CA ILE A 9 -20.09 -11.68 -16.48
C ILE A 9 -19.04 -12.58 -15.86
N ALA A 10 -17.88 -12.64 -16.51
CA ALA A 10 -16.70 -13.35 -16.05
C ALA A 10 -16.58 -13.16 -14.54
N GLN A 11 -16.64 -14.27 -13.80
CA GLN A 11 -16.41 -14.40 -12.36
C GLN A 11 -15.16 -13.58 -11.99
N ARG A 12 -15.38 -12.31 -11.66
CA ARG A 12 -14.32 -11.38 -11.28
C ARG A 12 -14.30 -11.41 -9.77
N VAL A 13 -13.56 -12.37 -9.23
CA VAL A 13 -13.14 -12.29 -7.83
C VAL A 13 -12.40 -10.96 -7.61
N GLU A 14 -12.73 -10.32 -6.50
CA GLU A 14 -12.18 -9.02 -6.10
C GLU A 14 -11.42 -9.16 -4.79
N LEU A 15 -10.27 -8.49 -4.70
CA LEU A 15 -9.45 -8.49 -3.49
C LEU A 15 -9.92 -7.37 -2.56
N LEU A 16 -10.47 -7.74 -1.41
CA LEU A 16 -10.97 -6.79 -0.42
C LEU A 16 -9.91 -6.42 0.63
N GLY A 17 -9.06 -7.37 1.00
CA GLY A 17 -8.08 -7.16 2.06
C GLY A 17 -7.06 -8.28 2.13
N ILE A 18 -5.93 -7.99 2.79
CA ILE A 18 -4.91 -8.98 3.11
C ILE A 18 -4.56 -8.79 4.58
N ALA A 19 -4.60 -9.90 5.33
CA ALA A 19 -4.27 -9.95 6.74
C ALA A 19 -3.12 -10.91 6.98
N ARG A 20 -2.44 -10.74 8.12
CA ARG A 20 -1.45 -11.68 8.61
C ARG A 20 -2.12 -12.63 9.60
N ASP A 21 -1.91 -13.92 9.41
CA ASP A 21 -2.34 -15.00 10.29
C ASP A 21 -1.09 -15.80 10.71
N GLY A 22 -0.58 -15.50 11.90
CA GLY A 22 0.75 -15.95 12.35
C GLY A 22 1.86 -15.46 11.41
N ASP A 23 2.64 -16.38 10.86
CA ASP A 23 3.71 -16.09 9.89
C ASP A 23 3.23 -16.10 8.43
N THR A 24 1.93 -16.33 8.19
CA THR A 24 1.36 -16.46 6.85
C THR A 24 0.48 -15.26 6.49
N LEU A 25 0.26 -15.04 5.19
CA LEU A 25 -0.70 -14.06 4.70
C LEU A 25 -1.97 -14.76 4.24
N VAL A 26 -3.11 -14.13 4.54
CA VAL A 26 -4.45 -14.57 4.14
C VAL A 26 -5.11 -13.44 3.37
N ALA A 27 -5.66 -13.73 2.21
CA ALA A 27 -6.42 -12.78 1.40
C ALA A 27 -7.91 -12.96 1.60
N ALA A 28 -8.64 -11.86 1.74
CA ALA A 28 -10.10 -11.83 1.68
C ALA A 28 -10.53 -11.52 0.23
N LEU A 29 -11.13 -12.51 -0.43
CA LEU A 29 -11.63 -12.42 -1.79
C LEU A 29 -13.15 -12.44 -1.80
N TYR A 30 -13.77 -11.47 -2.47
CA TYR A 30 -15.20 -11.49 -2.76
C TYR A 30 -15.45 -12.27 -4.04
N ASP A 31 -16.33 -13.27 -3.97
CA ASP A 31 -16.85 -13.99 -5.13
C ASP A 31 -18.30 -13.53 -5.42
N PRO A 32 -18.53 -12.80 -6.53
CA PRO A 32 -19.88 -12.34 -6.87
C PRO A 32 -20.81 -13.48 -7.33
N ALA A 33 -20.29 -14.67 -7.62
CA ALA A 33 -21.12 -15.80 -8.06
C ALA A 33 -21.92 -16.42 -6.90
N ASP A 34 -21.36 -16.44 -5.69
CA ASP A 34 -22.01 -16.96 -4.49
C ASP A 34 -22.34 -15.87 -3.45
N ASP A 35 -22.02 -14.61 -3.76
CA ASP A 35 -22.18 -13.42 -2.92
C ASP A 35 -21.51 -13.59 -1.54
N ARG A 36 -20.29 -14.14 -1.53
CA ARG A 36 -19.54 -14.40 -0.28
C ARG A 36 -18.12 -13.89 -0.32
N VAL A 37 -17.60 -13.68 0.88
CA VAL A 37 -16.18 -13.42 1.12
C VAL A 37 -15.51 -14.71 1.57
N HIS A 38 -14.43 -15.06 0.89
CA HIS A 38 -13.61 -16.24 1.17
C HIS A 38 -12.23 -15.79 1.66
N LEU A 39 -11.74 -16.47 2.69
CA LEU A 39 -10.38 -16.29 3.18
C LEU A 39 -9.50 -17.36 2.54
N VAL A 40 -8.49 -16.94 1.79
CA VAL A 40 -7.63 -17.85 1.04
C VAL A 40 -6.15 -17.66 1.31
N ARG A 41 -5.39 -18.75 1.21
CA ARG A 41 -3.92 -18.80 1.33
C ARG A 41 -3.24 -19.24 0.03
N ASP A 42 -1.91 -19.18 0.03
CA ASP A 42 -1.08 -19.76 -1.03
C ASP A 42 -1.44 -21.23 -1.29
N GLY A 43 -1.69 -21.57 -2.54
CA GLY A 43 -1.95 -22.94 -3.00
C GLY A 43 -3.42 -23.37 -2.93
N GLU A 44 -4.31 -22.55 -2.37
CA GLU A 44 -5.75 -22.83 -2.35
C GLU A 44 -6.43 -22.44 -3.67
N SER A 45 -7.68 -22.85 -3.86
CA SER A 45 -8.47 -22.52 -5.05
C SER A 45 -9.85 -21.97 -4.67
N ILE A 46 -10.34 -21.00 -5.45
CA ILE A 46 -11.63 -20.32 -5.27
C ILE A 46 -12.26 -20.10 -6.64
N ALA A 47 -13.57 -20.30 -6.81
CA ALA A 47 -14.26 -20.05 -8.08
C ALA A 47 -13.59 -20.70 -9.32
N GLY A 48 -12.95 -21.86 -9.14
CA GLY A 48 -12.19 -22.54 -10.19
C GLY A 48 -10.91 -21.82 -10.64
N VAL A 49 -10.36 -20.93 -9.82
CA VAL A 49 -9.04 -20.29 -10.00
C VAL A 49 -8.11 -20.62 -8.83
N ASP A 50 -6.84 -20.85 -9.14
CA ASP A 50 -5.81 -21.16 -8.15
C ASP A 50 -5.19 -19.90 -7.59
N VAL A 51 -5.01 -19.83 -6.28
CA VAL A 51 -4.25 -18.81 -5.58
C VAL A 51 -2.78 -19.21 -5.60
N LYS A 52 -2.01 -18.66 -6.54
CA LYS A 52 -0.57 -18.99 -6.66
C LYS A 52 0.27 -18.32 -5.58
N LYS A 53 -0.07 -17.07 -5.22
CA LYS A 53 0.67 -16.31 -4.22
C LYS A 53 -0.17 -15.19 -3.61
N VAL A 54 -0.09 -15.04 -2.30
CA VAL A 54 -0.58 -13.93 -1.50
C VAL A 54 0.64 -13.13 -1.03
N GLU A 55 0.72 -11.88 -1.47
CA GLU A 55 1.74 -10.92 -1.07
C GLU A 55 1.11 -9.80 -0.23
N ALA A 56 1.92 -8.92 0.36
CA ALA A 56 1.42 -7.90 1.29
C ALA A 56 0.36 -6.95 0.70
N ASN A 57 0.33 -6.75 -0.63
CA ASN A 57 -0.56 -5.80 -1.30
C ASN A 57 -1.29 -6.38 -2.53
N ARG A 58 -1.08 -7.66 -2.85
CA ARG A 58 -1.63 -8.28 -4.05
C ARG A 58 -1.75 -9.80 -3.93
N VAL A 59 -2.59 -10.36 -4.78
CA VAL A 59 -2.81 -11.80 -4.94
C VAL A 59 -2.63 -12.18 -6.41
N LEU A 60 -1.89 -13.24 -6.65
CA LEU A 60 -1.70 -13.84 -7.97
C LEU A 60 -2.66 -15.03 -8.10
N LEU A 61 -3.57 -14.94 -9.06
CA LEU A 61 -4.54 -15.97 -9.40
C LEU A 61 -4.19 -16.61 -10.74
N ALA A 62 -4.40 -17.91 -10.89
CA ALA A 62 -4.23 -18.60 -12.17
C ALA A 62 -5.47 -19.40 -12.57
N LYS A 63 -5.75 -19.44 -13.87
CA LYS A 63 -6.77 -20.31 -14.49
C LYS A 63 -6.18 -20.91 -15.76
N GLY A 64 -5.77 -22.18 -15.69
CA GLY A 64 -4.93 -22.78 -16.73
C GLY A 64 -3.63 -21.99 -16.92
N ASP A 65 -3.33 -21.61 -18.15
CA ASP A 65 -2.09 -20.89 -18.49
C ASP A 65 -2.16 -19.37 -18.24
N ARG A 66 -3.31 -18.85 -17.79
CA ARG A 66 -3.49 -17.41 -17.56
C ARG A 66 -3.26 -17.06 -16.10
N VAL A 67 -2.43 -16.05 -15.87
CA VAL A 67 -2.20 -15.46 -14.54
C VAL A 67 -2.81 -14.06 -14.49
N ARG A 68 -3.52 -13.75 -13.41
CA ARG A 68 -4.11 -12.44 -13.12
C ARG A 68 -3.63 -11.96 -11.75
N THR A 69 -3.28 -10.69 -11.66
CA THR A 69 -2.96 -10.04 -10.38
C THR A 69 -4.14 -9.21 -9.91
N LEU A 70 -4.55 -9.42 -8.66
CA LEU A 70 -5.45 -8.53 -7.92
C LEU A 70 -4.62 -7.72 -6.95
N SER A 71 -4.76 -6.40 -6.95
CA SER A 71 -4.02 -5.51 -6.05
C SER A 71 -5.00 -4.69 -5.22
N LEU A 72 -4.65 -4.43 -3.97
CA LEU A 72 -5.36 -3.43 -3.19
C LEU A 72 -5.07 -2.07 -3.79
N ASN A 73 -6.11 -1.29 -4.11
CA ASN A 73 -5.93 0.12 -4.42
C ASN A 73 -5.47 0.81 -3.13
N ALA A 74 -4.19 1.16 -3.07
CA ALA A 74 -3.68 1.95 -1.95
C ALA A 74 -4.49 3.25 -1.84
N PRO A 75 -4.83 3.71 -0.63
CA PRO A 75 -5.34 5.05 -0.43
C PRO A 75 -4.34 6.02 -1.08
N ARG A 76 -4.82 6.87 -2.00
CA ARG A 76 -4.01 7.96 -2.55
C ARG A 76 -3.44 8.74 -1.35
N PRO A 77 -2.11 8.91 -1.23
CA PRO A 77 -1.56 9.69 -0.13
C PRO A 77 -2.18 11.11 -0.16
N PRO A 78 -2.51 11.69 1.00
CA PRO A 78 -3.06 13.04 1.04
C PRO A 78 -2.08 13.98 0.33
N ILE A 79 -2.60 14.76 -0.62
CA ILE A 79 -1.85 15.84 -1.25
C ILE A 79 -1.43 16.79 -0.12
N ALA A 80 -0.16 16.75 0.27
CA ALA A 80 0.38 17.73 1.18
C ALA A 80 0.33 19.08 0.45
N ASN A 81 -0.64 19.92 0.80
CA ASN A 81 -0.63 21.31 0.35
C ASN A 81 0.58 21.98 0.99
N SER A 82 1.64 22.12 0.20
CA SER A 82 2.81 22.94 0.50
C SER A 82 2.38 24.41 0.62
N ARG A 83 1.83 24.80 1.77
CA ARG A 83 1.89 26.20 2.20
C ARG A 83 3.26 26.41 2.80
N SER A 84 4.18 26.86 1.94
CA SER A 84 5.36 27.61 2.36
C SER A 84 4.89 28.67 3.35
N ALA A 85 5.22 28.47 4.64
CA ALA A 85 5.03 29.51 5.63
C ALA A 85 5.95 30.67 5.24
N ASP A 86 5.30 31.74 4.84
CA ASP A 86 5.82 33.07 4.61
C ASP A 86 6.82 33.44 5.72
N LYS A 87 8.08 33.65 5.34
CA LYS A 87 9.14 34.12 6.24
C LYS A 87 9.03 35.64 6.30
N PRO A 88 8.75 36.29 7.44
CA PRO A 88 8.88 37.73 7.51
C PRO A 88 10.38 38.08 7.53
N ALA A 89 10.82 38.81 6.52
CA ALA A 89 12.10 39.51 6.51
C ALA A 89 11.86 40.99 6.88
N GLY A 90 12.70 41.52 7.77
CA GLY A 90 12.78 42.94 8.13
C GLY A 90 13.02 43.11 9.63
N SER A 91 14.26 43.06 10.12
CA SER A 91 15.23 44.17 10.22
C SER A 91 14.83 45.24 11.23
N ASP A 92 15.50 45.26 12.39
CA ASP A 92 16.17 46.47 12.91
C ASP A 92 16.83 46.23 14.27
N GLY A 93 17.98 46.88 14.47
CA GLY A 93 18.26 47.47 15.78
C GLY A 93 19.32 46.82 16.67
N ALA A 94 20.57 46.93 16.25
CA ALA A 94 21.67 47.55 17.02
C ALA A 94 22.15 47.01 18.39
N ALA A 95 23.49 47.13 18.50
CA ALA A 95 24.33 47.32 19.68
C ALA A 95 24.94 46.04 20.30
N SER A 96 26.14 45.68 19.86
CA SER A 96 27.43 46.19 20.37
C SER A 96 27.79 45.61 21.74
N LYS A 97 28.68 44.62 21.76
CA LYS A 97 29.96 44.79 22.48
C LYS A 97 31.01 43.77 22.03
N ALA A 98 32.14 44.33 21.61
CA ALA A 98 33.43 43.69 21.47
C ALA A 98 33.86 42.99 22.77
N SER A 99 34.55 41.86 22.67
CA SER A 99 36.02 41.83 22.60
C SER A 99 36.53 40.39 22.44
N GLU A 100 37.51 40.24 21.56
CA GLU A 100 38.32 39.05 21.28
C GLU A 100 39.34 38.75 22.44
N PRO A 101 40.38 37.91 22.27
CA PRO A 101 40.28 36.46 22.32
C PRO A 101 41.30 35.84 23.32
N ASN A 102 41.13 34.54 23.49
CA ASN A 102 42.05 33.54 24.01
C ASN A 102 43.55 33.86 23.83
N SER A 103 44.30 33.97 24.93
CA SER A 103 45.77 34.01 24.91
C SER A 103 46.31 32.63 25.23
N GLY A 104 46.72 31.91 24.18
CA GLY A 104 47.51 30.69 24.30
C GLY A 104 48.99 30.97 23.99
N GLY A 105 49.85 30.67 24.97
CA GLY A 105 51.18 30.05 24.79
C GLY A 105 52.36 30.88 24.24
N GLY A 106 53.52 30.69 24.88
CA GLY A 106 54.79 30.55 24.14
C GLY A 106 56.01 31.34 24.63
N GLU A 107 56.91 30.62 25.32
CA GLU A 107 58.39 30.65 25.22
C GLU A 107 59.22 31.83 25.76
N GLY A 108 60.25 31.48 26.54
CA GLY A 108 61.31 32.34 27.07
C GLY A 108 61.90 31.82 28.38
#